data_AF-A0A7S2I421-F1
#
_entry.id   AF-A0A7S2I421-F1
#
_cell.length_a   1.000
_cell.length_b   1.000
_cell.length_c   1.000
_cell.angle_alpha   90.00
_cell.angle_beta   90.00
_cell.angle_gamma   90.00
#
_symmetry.space_group_name_H-M   'P 1'
#
loop_
_entity.id
_entity.type
_entity.pdbx_description
1 polymer ?
#
loop_
_entity_poly.entity_id
_entity_poly.type
_entity_poly.pdbx_seq_one_letter_code
_entity_poly.pdbx_strand_id
1 'polypeptide(L)'
;EFVLEAARRGCGSAMQGAADSLRADRELVMEATMEDPEAFKYASEELRNDKTFVLEVVMRCGRALQHVPLQFKADKDVAEAAVYADDLAAAYAHASRRAEMGRSMPWDSGVWQKAELDKQEKDGLKGGRSD
;
A
#
# COMPACT_ATOMS: atom_id res chain seq x y z
N GLU A 1 -17.23 -16.02 -16.28
CA GLU A 1 -17.59 -16.36 -14.89
C GLU A 1 -16.41 -16.80 -14.01
N PHE A 2 -15.37 -17.47 -14.53
CA PHE A 2 -14.24 -17.92 -13.70
C PHE A 2 -13.39 -16.78 -13.08
N VAL A 3 -13.21 -15.67 -13.80
CA VAL A 3 -12.41 -14.51 -13.36
C VAL A 3 -13.06 -13.77 -12.18
N LEU A 4 -14.39 -13.72 -12.15
CA LEU A 4 -15.17 -13.02 -11.12
C LEU A 4 -15.15 -13.80 -9.80
N GLU A 5 -15.30 -15.13 -9.86
CA GLU A 5 -15.15 -16.01 -8.71
C GLU A 5 -13.70 -16.08 -8.22
N ALA A 6 -12.71 -16.14 -9.12
CA ALA A 6 -11.30 -16.14 -8.72
C ALA A 6 -10.86 -14.81 -8.07
N ALA A 7 -11.43 -13.69 -8.52
CA ALA A 7 -11.22 -12.40 -7.88
C ALA A 7 -11.90 -12.33 -6.50
N ARG A 8 -13.12 -12.89 -6.36
CA ARG A 8 -13.79 -13.05 -5.06
C ARG A 8 -13.05 -13.97 -4.08
N ARG A 9 -12.42 -15.02 -4.61
CA ARG A 9 -11.57 -15.94 -3.85
C ARG A 9 -10.19 -15.36 -3.50
N GLY A 10 -9.93 -14.09 -3.81
CA GLY A 10 -8.73 -13.43 -3.33
C GLY A 10 -7.44 -13.77 -4.05
N CYS A 11 -7.50 -14.34 -5.26
CA CYS A 11 -6.27 -14.53 -6.02
C CYS A 11 -5.84 -13.19 -6.61
N GLY A 12 -4.82 -12.53 -6.03
CA GLY A 12 -4.28 -11.28 -6.58
C GLY A 12 -3.92 -11.39 -8.07
N SER A 13 -3.46 -12.56 -8.52
CA SER A 13 -3.19 -12.85 -9.94
C SER A 13 -4.43 -12.81 -10.83
N ALA A 14 -5.63 -13.08 -10.29
CA ALA A 14 -6.88 -13.02 -11.04
C ALA A 14 -7.28 -11.57 -11.36
N MET A 15 -6.95 -10.62 -10.48
CA MET A 15 -7.17 -9.19 -10.71
C MET A 15 -6.34 -8.64 -11.87
N GLN A 16 -5.15 -9.20 -12.12
CA GLN A 16 -4.30 -8.77 -13.23
C GLN A 16 -4.97 -8.92 -14.60
N GLY A 17 -5.77 -9.98 -14.78
CA GLY A 17 -6.53 -10.25 -16.01
C GLY A 17 -7.97 -9.77 -15.97
N ALA A 18 -8.39 -9.12 -14.89
CA ALA A 18 -9.77 -8.66 -14.73
C ALA A 18 -10.04 -7.39 -15.55
N ALA A 19 -11.28 -7.26 -16.03
CA ALA A 19 -11.75 -6.07 -16.72
C ALA A 19 -11.59 -4.82 -15.85
N ASP A 20 -11.34 -3.66 -16.46
CA ASP A 20 -11.19 -2.39 -15.75
C ASP A 20 -12.37 -2.07 -14.83
N SER A 21 -13.58 -2.45 -15.22
CA SER A 21 -14.78 -2.31 -14.39
C SER A 21 -14.71 -3.08 -13.08
N LEU A 22 -14.11 -4.27 -13.07
CA LEU A 22 -13.92 -5.08 -11.86
C LEU A 22 -12.77 -4.55 -11.00
N ARG A 23 -11.73 -4.00 -11.62
CA ARG A 23 -10.62 -3.35 -10.92
C ARG A 23 -11.02 -2.01 -10.30
N ALA A 24 -12.08 -1.38 -10.81
CA ALA A 24 -12.70 -0.20 -10.24
C ALA A 24 -13.83 -0.54 -9.23
N ASP A 25 -14.15 -1.82 -9.06
CA ASP A 25 -15.17 -2.24 -8.11
C ASP A 25 -14.60 -2.28 -6.70
N ARG A 26 -15.10 -1.36 -5.87
CA ARG A 26 -14.61 -1.13 -4.52
C ARG A 26 -14.78 -2.37 -3.62
N GLU A 27 -15.92 -3.03 -3.68
CA GLU A 27 -16.21 -4.19 -2.83
C GLU A 27 -15.35 -5.38 -3.24
N LEU A 28 -15.23 -5.59 -4.55
CA LEU A 28 -14.48 -6.72 -5.11
C LEU A 28 -12.97 -6.58 -4.86
N VAL A 29 -12.42 -5.36 -5.02
CA VAL A 29 -11.02 -5.07 -4.66
C VAL A 29 -10.79 -5.23 -3.16
N MET A 30 -11.75 -4.81 -2.33
CA MET A 30 -11.66 -4.93 -0.87
C MET A 30 -11.63 -6.39 -0.43
N GLU A 31 -12.57 -7.21 -0.91
CA GLU A 31 -12.59 -8.66 -0.67
C GLU A 31 -11.29 -9.32 -1.13
N ALA A 32 -10.83 -8.99 -2.35
CA ALA A 32 -9.58 -9.54 -2.87
C ALA A 32 -8.36 -9.15 -2.03
N THR A 33 -8.32 -7.90 -1.52
CA THR A 33 -7.23 -7.38 -0.69
C THR A 33 -7.18 -8.00 0.70
N MET A 34 -8.32 -8.43 1.24
CA MET A 34 -8.37 -9.13 2.54
C MET A 34 -7.72 -10.51 2.46
N GLU A 35 -7.99 -11.23 1.39
CA GLU A 35 -7.42 -12.56 1.16
C GLU A 35 -5.95 -12.45 0.71
N ASP A 36 -5.66 -11.53 -0.22
CA ASP A 36 -4.32 -11.27 -0.74
C ASP A 36 -4.03 -9.76 -0.81
N PRO A 37 -3.20 -9.20 0.08
CA PRO A 37 -2.89 -7.77 0.08
C PRO A 37 -2.20 -7.31 -1.21
N GLU A 38 -1.64 -8.24 -2.00
CA GLU A 38 -1.05 -7.94 -3.29
C GLU A 38 -2.10 -7.60 -4.35
N ALA A 39 -3.38 -8.00 -4.16
CA ALA A 39 -4.48 -7.67 -5.06
C ALA A 39 -4.69 -6.15 -5.20
N PHE A 40 -4.43 -5.37 -4.14
CA PHE A 40 -4.58 -3.91 -4.14
C PHE A 40 -3.75 -3.23 -5.24
N LYS A 41 -2.61 -3.80 -5.63
CA LYS A 41 -1.76 -3.21 -6.68
C LYS A 41 -2.43 -3.18 -8.05
N TYR A 42 -3.40 -4.06 -8.27
CA TYR A 42 -4.15 -4.19 -9.52
C TYR A 42 -5.45 -3.39 -9.51
N ALA A 43 -5.84 -2.78 -8.38
CA ALA A 43 -6.98 -1.89 -8.33
C ALA A 43 -6.83 -0.71 -9.31
N SER A 44 -7.96 -0.14 -9.71
CA SER A 44 -7.98 1.05 -10.57
C SER A 44 -7.22 2.21 -9.93
N GLU A 45 -6.66 3.09 -10.75
CA GLU A 45 -5.91 4.25 -10.23
C GLU A 45 -6.79 5.17 -9.38
N GLU A 46 -8.07 5.27 -9.69
CA GLU A 46 -9.05 6.02 -8.89
C GLU A 46 -9.14 5.47 -7.47
N LEU A 47 -9.32 4.15 -7.31
CA LEU A 47 -9.38 3.52 -5.99
C LEU A 47 -8.06 3.61 -5.23
N ARG A 48 -6.93 3.41 -5.91
CA ARG A 48 -5.61 3.49 -5.26
C ARG A 48 -5.26 4.90 -4.78
N ASN A 49 -5.83 5.92 -5.40
CA ASN A 49 -5.66 7.32 -5.01
C ASN A 49 -6.79 7.83 -4.10
N ASP A 50 -7.80 7.02 -3.82
CA ASP A 50 -8.86 7.34 -2.88
C ASP A 50 -8.38 7.08 -1.45
N LYS A 51 -8.07 8.16 -0.71
CA LYS A 51 -7.63 8.10 0.69
C LYS A 51 -8.62 7.35 1.57
N THR A 52 -9.92 7.55 1.36
CA THR A 52 -11.00 6.92 2.14
C THR A 52 -10.99 5.40 1.94
N PHE A 53 -10.84 4.96 0.69
CA PHE A 53 -10.72 3.54 0.38
C PHE A 53 -9.44 2.93 0.96
N VAL A 54 -8.29 3.59 0.79
CA VAL A 54 -7.01 3.17 1.36
C VAL A 54 -7.11 3.02 2.88
N LEU A 55 -7.74 3.98 3.57
CA LEU A 55 -7.96 3.93 5.02
C LEU A 55 -8.76 2.70 5.43
N GLU A 56 -9.87 2.42 4.77
CA GLU A 56 -10.67 1.22 5.08
C GLU A 56 -9.91 -0.07 4.82
N VAL A 57 -9.12 -0.13 3.73
CA VAL A 57 -8.29 -1.30 3.42
C VAL A 57 -7.25 -1.53 4.52
N VAL A 58 -6.50 -0.50 4.92
CA VAL A 58 -5.45 -0.66 5.94
C VAL A 58 -6.01 -0.90 7.34
N MET A 59 -7.20 -0.37 7.65
CA MET A 59 -7.89 -0.65 8.91
C MET A 59 -8.29 -2.12 9.02
N ARG A 60 -8.63 -2.78 7.89
CA ARG A 60 -9.02 -4.19 7.89
C ARG A 60 -7.83 -5.12 7.66
N CYS A 61 -6.82 -4.68 6.93
CA CYS A 61 -5.60 -5.44 6.63
C CYS A 61 -4.37 -4.51 6.67
N GLY A 62 -3.72 -4.40 7.83
CA GLY A 62 -2.56 -3.52 8.00
C GLY A 62 -1.39 -3.87 7.06
N ARG A 63 -1.25 -5.15 6.66
CA ARG A 63 -0.26 -5.60 5.66
C ARG A 63 -0.47 -5.02 4.26
N ALA A 64 -1.70 -4.62 3.91
CA ALA A 64 -1.97 -3.99 2.63
C ALA A 64 -1.19 -2.68 2.44
N LEU A 65 -0.77 -2.03 3.56
CA LEU A 65 0.08 -0.84 3.53
C LEU A 65 1.34 -1.04 2.68
N GLN A 66 1.88 -2.26 2.57
CA GLN A 66 3.03 -2.56 1.71
C GLN A 66 2.81 -2.21 0.23
N HIS A 67 1.59 -2.38 -0.28
CA HIS A 67 1.23 -2.17 -1.69
C HIS A 67 0.57 -0.81 -1.96
N VAL A 68 0.24 -0.07 -0.90
CA VAL A 68 -0.31 1.28 -1.00
C VAL A 68 0.78 2.26 -1.50
N PRO A 69 0.42 3.27 -2.32
CA PRO A 69 1.37 4.26 -2.79
C PRO A 69 2.04 5.04 -1.64
N LEU A 70 3.29 5.45 -1.87
CA LEU A 70 4.15 6.05 -0.85
C LEU A 70 3.53 7.30 -0.18
N GLN A 71 2.73 8.07 -0.93
CA GLN A 71 2.02 9.24 -0.42
C GLN A 71 1.17 8.92 0.81
N PHE A 72 0.52 7.76 0.84
CA PHE A 72 -0.29 7.33 1.98
C PHE A 72 0.53 6.59 3.04
N LYS A 73 1.67 5.98 2.68
CA LYS A 73 2.62 5.43 3.68
C LYS A 73 3.26 6.53 4.53
N ALA A 74 3.40 7.73 3.97
CA ALA A 74 3.87 8.92 4.67
C ALA A 74 2.74 9.67 5.40
N ASP A 75 1.48 9.37 5.08
CA ASP A 75 0.31 9.93 5.73
C ASP A 75 0.16 9.35 7.14
N LYS A 76 -0.10 10.23 8.10
CA LYS A 76 -0.18 9.87 9.52
C LYS A 76 -1.40 9.02 9.81
N ASP A 77 -2.56 9.42 9.29
CA ASP A 77 -3.83 8.75 9.58
C ASP A 77 -3.79 7.31 9.06
N VAL A 78 -3.28 7.14 7.84
CA VAL A 78 -3.17 5.82 7.20
C VAL A 78 -2.17 4.93 7.93
N ALA A 79 -0.99 5.46 8.27
CA ALA A 79 0.03 4.70 8.98
C ALA A 79 -0.45 4.28 10.37
N GLU A 80 -1.08 5.19 11.12
CA GLU A 80 -1.61 4.88 12.46
C GLU A 80 -2.74 3.86 12.39
N ALA A 81 -3.68 4.00 11.44
CA ALA A 81 -4.75 3.05 11.21
C ALA A 81 -4.22 1.65 10.86
N ALA A 82 -3.21 1.57 9.99
CA ALA A 82 -2.58 0.31 9.63
C ALA A 82 -1.90 -0.37 10.82
N VAL A 83 -1.19 0.41 11.64
CA VAL A 83 -0.51 -0.07 12.85
C VAL A 83 -1.50 -0.52 13.93
N TYR A 84 -2.64 0.16 14.03
CA TYR A 84 -3.72 -0.23 14.92
C TYR A 84 -4.34 -1.57 14.51
N ALA A 85 -4.47 -1.82 13.21
CA ALA A 85 -4.99 -3.08 12.67
C ALA A 85 -3.99 -4.23 12.78
N ASP A 86 -2.71 -3.98 12.47
CA ASP A 86 -1.63 -4.95 12.54
C ASP A 86 -0.34 -4.26 13.00
N ASP A 87 0.19 -4.64 14.16
CA ASP A 87 1.45 -4.12 14.70
C ASP A 87 2.61 -4.24 13.70
N LEU A 88 2.60 -5.26 12.83
CA LEU A 88 3.63 -5.47 11.81
C LEU A 88 3.51 -4.48 10.65
N ALA A 89 2.36 -3.81 10.47
CA ALA A 89 2.19 -2.77 9.46
C ALA A 89 3.14 -1.59 9.67
N ALA A 90 3.57 -1.36 10.92
CA ALA A 90 4.55 -0.34 11.26
C ALA A 90 5.86 -0.52 10.48
N ALA A 91 6.22 -1.76 10.12
CA ALA A 91 7.41 -2.04 9.33
C ALA A 91 7.34 -1.45 7.92
N TYR A 92 6.13 -1.34 7.34
CA TYR A 92 5.87 -0.86 5.98
C TYR A 92 5.55 0.64 5.91
N ALA A 93 5.23 1.27 7.05
CA ALA A 93 5.06 2.71 7.15
C ALA A 93 6.39 3.44 6.90
N HIS A 94 6.31 4.70 6.46
CA HIS A 94 7.50 5.51 6.21
C HIS A 94 8.34 5.68 7.48
N ALA A 95 9.67 5.71 7.33
CA ALA A 95 10.62 5.84 8.46
C ALA A 95 10.30 7.06 9.36
N SER A 96 9.91 8.18 8.75
CA SER A 96 9.49 9.39 9.48
C SER A 96 8.28 9.15 10.39
N ARG A 97 7.33 8.30 9.98
CA ARG A 97 6.12 7.99 10.75
C ARG A 97 6.41 7.02 11.88
N ARG A 98 7.24 6.01 11.62
CA ARG A 98 7.76 5.08 12.63
C ARG A 98 8.50 5.81 13.77
N ALA A 99 9.38 6.74 13.40
CA ALA A 99 10.11 7.59 14.34
C ALA A 99 9.15 8.45 15.19
N GLU A 100 8.12 9.04 14.59
CA GLU A 100 7.10 9.84 15.31
C GLU A 100 6.25 8.99 16.28
N MET A 101 5.93 7.75 15.91
CA MET A 101 5.23 6.80 16.80
C MET A 101 6.12 6.21 17.90
N GLY A 102 7.41 6.58 17.96
CA GLY A 102 8.38 5.99 18.88
C GLY A 102 8.69 4.51 18.61
N ARG A 103 8.30 4.00 17.43
CA ARG A 103 8.62 2.64 16.98
C ARG A 103 9.91 2.67 16.18
N SER A 104 11.01 2.36 16.83
CA SER A 104 12.32 2.19 16.17
C SER A 104 12.53 0.73 15.83
N MET A 105 12.72 0.41 14.55
CA MET A 105 13.03 -0.96 14.12
C MET A 105 14.55 -1.19 14.13
N PRO A 106 15.00 -2.46 14.23
CA PRO A 106 16.42 -2.80 14.23
C PRO A 106 17.21 -2.31 13.00
N TRP A 107 16.52 -2.04 11.88
CA TRP A 107 17.13 -1.50 10.66
C TRP A 107 17.05 0.04 10.54
N ASP A 108 16.35 0.75 11.44
CA ASP A 108 16.38 2.23 11.49
C ASP A 108 17.68 2.75 12.14
N SER A 109 18.32 1.96 12.99
CA SER A 109 19.55 2.35 13.68
C SER A 109 20.82 2.17 12.82
N GLY A 110 20.68 1.68 11.58
CA GLY A 110 21.78 1.40 10.68
C GLY A 110 22.17 2.60 9.81
N VAL A 111 23.46 2.86 9.72
CA VAL A 111 24.22 3.85 8.91
C VAL A 111 23.79 3.98 7.42
N TRP A 112 22.88 3.14 6.95
CA TRP A 112 22.30 3.08 5.60
C TRP A 112 21.09 4.02 5.39
N GLN A 113 20.50 4.58 6.46
CA GLN A 113 19.32 5.44 6.38
C GLN A 113 19.56 6.70 5.54
N LYS A 114 20.78 7.25 5.61
CA LYS A 114 21.17 8.41 4.78
C LYS A 114 21.30 8.02 3.30
N ALA A 115 21.72 6.80 2.99
CA ALA A 115 21.92 6.32 1.61
C ALA A 115 20.59 5.92 0.93
N GLU A 116 19.65 5.33 1.66
CA GLU A 116 18.34 4.95 1.13
C GLU A 116 17.45 6.19 0.90
N LEU A 117 17.51 7.18 1.80
CA LEU A 117 16.86 8.49 1.61
C LEU A 117 17.44 9.25 0.40
N ASP A 118 18.77 9.26 0.23
CA ASP A 118 19.44 9.88 -0.92
C ASP A 118 19.10 9.18 -2.25
N LYS A 119 18.77 7.89 -2.21
CA LYS A 119 18.37 7.09 -3.38
C LYS A 119 16.91 7.32 -3.75
N GLN A 120 16.01 7.37 -2.77
CA GLN A 120 14.58 7.63 -2.99
C GLN A 120 14.31 9.08 -3.43
N GLU A 121 15.10 10.05 -2.98
CA GLU A 121 15.01 11.44 -3.45
C GLU A 121 15.49 11.60 -4.90
N LYS A 122 16.53 10.85 -5.31
CA LYS A 122 17.03 10.85 -6.70
C LYS A 122 16.10 10.15 -7.69
N ASP A 123 15.44 9.07 -7.27
CA ASP A 123 14.48 8.37 -8.13
C ASP A 123 13.15 9.13 -8.27
N GLY A 124 12.77 9.94 -7.26
CA GLY A 124 11.65 10.89 -7.35
C GLY A 124 11.91 12.11 -8.26
N LEU A 125 13.18 12.49 -8.47
CA LEU A 125 13.54 13.62 -9.36
C LEU A 125 13.72 13.23 -10.84
N LYS A 126 13.77 11.95 -11.20
CA LYS A 126 13.95 11.51 -12.60
C LYS A 126 12.67 11.50 -13.45
N GLY A 127 11.55 12.01 -12.92
CA GLY A 127 10.31 12.25 -13.67
C GLY A 127 10.23 13.61 -14.39
N GLY A 128 11.33 14.37 -14.45
CA GLY A 128 11.39 15.70 -15.06
C GLY A 128 12.11 15.74 -16.41
N ARG A 129 11.38 15.37 -17.47
CA ARG A 129 11.49 15.80 -18.89
C ARG A 129 12.86 15.83 -19.59
N SER A 130 12.97 14.96 -20.58
CA SER A 130 13.55 15.26 -21.89
C SER A 130 12.86 16.48 -22.52
N ASP A 131 13.64 17.52 -22.84
CA ASP A 131 13.76 18.20 -24.16
C ASP A 131 14.83 19.30 -24.04
#